data_AF-F6U8I2-F1
#
_entry.id   AF-F6U8I2-F1
#
_cell.length_a   1.000
_cell.length_b   1.000
_cell.length_c   1.000
_cell.angle_alpha   90.00
_cell.angle_beta   90.00
_cell.angle_gamma   90.00
#
_symmetry.space_group_name_H-M   'P 1'
#
loop_
_entity.id
_entity.type
_entity.pdbx_description
1 polymer ?
#
loop_
_entity_poly.entity_id
_entity_poly.type
_entity_poly.pdbx_seq_one_letter_code
_entity_poly.pdbx_strand_id
1 'polypeptide(L)'
;MFNNDDDLSEQDRLTEMFVDVSHVGCCLMAKWRTGCQLMVYPAAIDGVTDTVQGGESNGGPIYLHDVKWNLDMHTPVSRKLVNESYLVFASMQEQKAMQEDKTINRAQLLKFSRNYRSIIRSCLLELQTSSEDIDADVAIHKESQMQLYSIMDLVWSLCEIIFIENLPGGVILLRMVEWCKWNFPLVDDLVRSCMSSRDNLPYQHPEYWNAVTALVLQGRLTEARDLLKLHPEFQV
;
A
#
# COMPACT_ATOMS: atom_id res chain seq x y z
N MET A 1 16.35 34.74 12.09
CA MET A 1 17.79 34.43 12.08
C MET A 1 17.87 32.94 12.35
N PHE A 2 17.96 32.16 11.27
CA PHE A 2 18.38 30.76 11.11
C PHE A 2 17.70 29.67 11.99
N ASN A 3 16.82 28.82 11.43
CA ASN A 3 17.10 27.53 10.73
C ASN A 3 17.51 26.43 11.74
N ASN A 4 16.90 25.24 11.86
CA ASN A 4 16.34 24.23 10.93
C ASN A 4 15.13 23.56 11.64
N ASP A 5 14.02 23.07 11.08
CA ASP A 5 13.67 22.52 9.75
C ASP A 5 14.65 21.48 9.22
N ASP A 6 14.66 20.29 9.84
CA ASP A 6 15.26 19.06 9.28
C ASP A 6 14.70 17.82 10.02
N ASP A 7 13.40 17.55 9.91
CA ASP A 7 12.84 16.25 10.37
C ASP A 7 11.61 15.81 9.54
N LEU A 8 11.58 16.20 8.27
CA LEU A 8 10.60 15.71 7.31
C LEU A 8 11.32 15.14 6.08
N SER A 9 10.91 13.93 5.73
CA SER A 9 11.20 13.18 4.50
C SER A 9 12.60 12.57 4.34
N GLU A 10 12.90 11.51 5.09
CA GLU A 10 13.88 10.48 4.69
C GLU A 10 13.21 9.26 4.04
N GLN A 11 11.94 9.39 3.62
CA GLN A 11 11.10 8.27 3.16
C GLN A 11 10.71 8.32 1.66
N ASP A 12 11.16 9.35 0.94
CA ASP A 12 11.04 9.46 -0.52
C ASP A 12 12.44 9.51 -1.16
N ARG A 13 13.31 8.58 -0.80
CA ARG A 13 14.47 8.28 -1.65
C ARG A 13 13.97 7.56 -2.90
N LEU A 14 13.46 8.34 -3.85
CA LEU A 14 13.66 8.04 -5.26
C LEU A 14 15.13 7.63 -5.36
N THR A 15 15.38 6.39 -5.77
CA THR A 15 16.74 5.86 -5.88
C THR A 15 17.43 6.61 -7.01
N GLU A 16 17.96 7.80 -6.71
CA GLU A 16 18.79 8.57 -7.61
C GLU A 16 20.10 7.80 -7.74
N MET A 17 20.17 6.95 -8.76
CA MET A 17 21.42 6.33 -9.18
C MET A 17 22.25 7.40 -9.88
N PHE A 18 23.24 7.95 -9.19
CA PHE A 18 24.24 8.81 -9.80
C PHE A 18 25.11 7.97 -10.73
N VAL A 19 24.97 8.20 -12.04
CA VAL A 19 25.90 7.67 -13.04
C VAL A 19 27.12 8.59 -13.02
N ASP A 20 28.27 8.06 -12.61
CA ASP A 20 29.52 8.83 -12.63
C ASP A 20 29.93 9.09 -14.10
N VAL A 21 29.85 10.35 -14.51
CA VAL A 21 30.34 10.83 -15.82
C VAL A 21 31.65 11.57 -15.56
N SER A 22 32.67 10.85 -15.09
CA SER A 22 33.95 11.42 -14.65
C SER A 22 34.86 11.90 -15.80
N HIS A 23 34.38 11.87 -17.05
CA HIS A 23 35.14 12.33 -18.22
C HIS A 23 34.57 13.64 -18.79
N VAL A 24 35.42 14.68 -18.80
CA VAL A 24 35.18 15.95 -19.51
C VAL A 24 34.92 15.66 -20.99
N GLY A 25 33.74 16.03 -21.49
CA GLY A 25 33.33 15.83 -22.89
C GLY A 25 32.34 14.68 -23.14
N CYS A 26 31.90 13.97 -22.10
CA CYS A 26 30.85 12.95 -22.23
C CYS A 26 29.46 13.52 -21.87
N CYS A 27 28.46 13.19 -22.68
CA CYS A 27 27.04 13.39 -22.38
C CYS A 27 26.39 12.06 -22.01
N LEU A 28 25.32 12.14 -21.20
CA LEU A 28 24.49 10.99 -20.90
C LEU A 28 23.54 10.76 -22.08
N MET A 29 23.63 9.61 -22.74
CA MET A 29 22.67 9.18 -23.75
C MET A 29 21.78 8.08 -23.21
N ALA A 30 20.55 8.05 -23.70
CA ALA A 30 19.59 7.02 -23.34
C ALA A 30 18.89 6.47 -24.56
N LYS A 31 18.63 5.17 -24.56
CA LYS A 31 17.88 4.48 -25.62
C LYS A 31 16.83 3.56 -25.00
N TRP A 32 15.60 3.70 -25.45
CA TRP A 32 14.52 2.78 -25.09
C TRP A 32 14.83 1.37 -25.60
N ARG A 33 14.67 0.39 -24.71
CA ARG A 33 14.64 -1.03 -25.05
C ARG A 33 13.21 -1.56 -25.00
N THR A 34 13.04 -2.78 -25.48
CA THR A 34 11.81 -3.55 -25.34
C THR A 34 11.46 -3.75 -23.86
N GLY A 35 10.21 -3.47 -23.48
CA GLY A 35 9.67 -3.85 -22.17
C GLY A 35 9.93 -2.86 -21.02
N CYS A 36 9.54 -1.59 -21.18
CA CYS A 36 9.66 -0.54 -20.13
C CYS A 36 11.09 -0.44 -19.55
N GLN A 37 12.09 -0.58 -20.41
CA GLN A 37 13.51 -0.49 -20.04
C GLN A 37 14.16 0.68 -20.78
N LEU A 38 15.00 1.41 -20.08
CA LEU A 38 15.78 2.52 -20.59
C LEU A 38 17.26 2.20 -20.38
N MET A 39 17.99 2.06 -21.48
CA MET A 39 19.43 1.86 -21.42
C MET A 39 20.10 3.22 -21.38
N VAL A 40 20.98 3.44 -20.39
CA VAL A 40 21.70 4.70 -20.18
C VAL A 40 23.20 4.44 -20.32
N TYR A 41 23.89 5.24 -21.13
CA TYR A 41 25.31 5.09 -21.41
C TYR A 41 25.99 6.46 -21.64
N PRO A 42 27.28 6.60 -21.30
CA PRO A 42 28.05 7.79 -21.65
C PRO A 42 28.38 7.79 -23.15
N ALA A 43 28.22 8.92 -23.82
CA ALA A 43 28.61 9.12 -25.21
C ALA A 43 29.40 10.42 -25.38
N ALA A 44 30.34 10.46 -26.31
CA ALA A 44 31.05 11.70 -26.65
C ALA A 44 30.08 12.72 -27.25
N ILE A 45 30.25 14.00 -26.89
CA ILE A 45 29.49 15.10 -27.51
C ILE A 45 30.03 15.32 -28.92
N ASP A 46 29.23 14.98 -29.94
CA ASP A 46 29.53 15.31 -31.33
C ASP A 46 29.55 16.84 -31.50
N GLY A 47 30.75 17.41 -31.50
CA GLY A 47 30.97 18.85 -31.58
C GLY A 47 32.33 19.33 -31.06
N VAL A 48 33.08 18.52 -30.31
CA VAL A 48 34.49 18.82 -29.97
C VAL A 48 35.39 18.15 -31.01
N THR A 49 35.41 18.71 -32.22
CA THR A 49 36.52 18.52 -33.13
C THR A 49 37.67 19.42 -32.67
N ASP A 50 38.46 18.96 -31.70
CA ASP A 50 39.83 19.42 -31.61
C ASP A 50 40.74 18.30 -32.07
N THR A 51 41.35 18.57 -33.22
CA THR A 51 42.48 17.85 -33.79
C THR A 51 43.56 17.64 -32.74
N VAL A 52 43.65 16.44 -32.18
CA VAL A 52 44.89 15.94 -31.57
C VAL A 52 45.11 14.51 -32.04
N GLN A 53 46.12 14.38 -32.90
CA GLN A 53 46.74 13.12 -33.27
C GLN A 53 47.34 12.44 -32.04
N GLY A 54 47.23 11.12 -31.98
CA GLY A 54 48.22 10.26 -31.32
C GLY A 54 48.26 10.35 -29.79
N GLY A 55 47.33 9.68 -29.13
CA GLY A 55 47.46 9.29 -27.73
C GLY A 55 46.44 8.22 -27.44
N GLU A 56 46.90 7.04 -27.01
CA GLU A 56 46.04 5.99 -26.46
C GLU A 56 45.26 6.58 -25.29
N SER A 57 44.03 7.06 -25.56
CA SER A 57 43.10 7.45 -24.52
C SER A 57 42.79 6.17 -23.76
N ASN A 58 43.35 6.04 -22.56
CA ASN A 58 43.05 5.02 -21.57
C ASN A 58 41.53 4.81 -21.52
N GLY A 59 41.05 3.81 -22.26
CA GLY A 59 39.64 3.48 -22.39
C GLY A 59 39.20 2.84 -21.10
N GLY A 60 38.80 3.67 -20.15
CA GLY A 60 38.05 3.21 -18.98
C GLY A 60 36.84 2.38 -19.43
N PRO A 61 36.41 1.40 -18.63
CA PRO A 61 35.26 0.57 -18.98
C PRO A 61 34.03 1.44 -19.26
N ILE A 62 33.42 1.26 -20.43
CA ILE A 62 32.12 1.87 -20.75
C ILE A 62 31.07 1.16 -19.90
N TYR A 63 30.56 1.83 -18.87
CA TYR A 63 29.49 1.30 -18.04
C TYR A 63 28.15 1.46 -18.75
N LEU A 64 27.48 0.32 -18.94
CA LEU A 64 26.15 0.26 -19.51
C LEU A 64 25.15 0.06 -18.36
N HIS A 65 24.26 1.02 -18.16
CA HIS A 65 23.24 0.94 -17.13
C HIS A 65 21.89 0.55 -17.75
N ASP A 66 21.27 -0.51 -17.23
CA ASP A 66 19.92 -0.90 -17.59
C ASP A 66 18.96 -0.34 -16.52
N VAL A 67 18.29 0.77 -16.84
CA VAL A 67 17.31 1.39 -15.96
C VAL A 67 15.96 0.77 -16.28
N LYS A 68 15.42 0.02 -15.31
CA LYS A 68 14.09 -0.55 -15.41
C LYS A 68 13.15 0.30 -14.58
N TRP A 69 12.00 0.64 -15.14
CA TRP A 69 10.91 1.12 -14.29
C TRP A 69 10.62 0.00 -13.30
N ASN A 70 10.68 0.31 -12.00
CA ASN A 70 10.29 -0.63 -10.96
C ASN A 70 8.75 -0.76 -11.01
N LEU A 71 8.27 -1.44 -12.04
CA LEU A 71 6.88 -1.80 -12.21
C LEU A 71 6.72 -3.12 -11.47
N ASP A 72 6.23 -3.01 -10.24
CA ASP A 72 5.81 -4.11 -9.37
C ASP A 72 4.79 -5.08 -10.01
N MET A 73 4.33 -4.79 -11.24
CA MET A 73 3.49 -5.66 -12.05
C MET A 73 4.19 -6.93 -12.57
N HIS A 74 5.49 -7.09 -12.37
CA HIS A 74 6.21 -8.28 -12.84
C HIS A 74 6.26 -9.44 -11.83
N THR A 75 5.86 -9.22 -10.58
CA THR A 75 5.78 -10.31 -9.59
C THR A 75 4.69 -11.31 -9.99
N PRO A 76 4.84 -12.60 -9.65
CA PRO A 76 3.82 -13.60 -9.94
C PRO A 76 2.47 -13.24 -9.31
N VAL A 77 2.48 -12.68 -8.09
CA VAL A 77 1.27 -12.30 -7.37
C VAL A 77 0.57 -11.10 -8.03
N SER A 78 1.30 -10.05 -8.42
CA SER A 78 0.72 -8.90 -9.13
C SER A 78 0.11 -9.31 -10.48
N ARG A 79 0.79 -10.20 -11.22
CA ARG A 79 0.24 -10.74 -12.48
C ARG A 79 -1.02 -11.56 -12.26
N LYS A 80 -1.04 -12.40 -11.22
CA LYS A 80 -2.22 -13.18 -10.84
C LYS A 80 -3.40 -12.26 -10.50
N LEU A 81 -3.16 -11.24 -9.67
CA LEU A 81 -4.18 -10.24 -9.31
C LEU A 81 -4.80 -9.60 -10.56
N VAL A 82 -3.98 -9.12 -11.49
CA VAL A 82 -4.45 -8.48 -12.74
C VAL A 82 -5.23 -9.47 -13.59
N ASN A 83 -4.70 -10.67 -13.81
CA ASN A 83 -5.33 -11.67 -14.66
C ASN A 83 -6.67 -12.14 -14.08
N GLU A 84 -6.74 -12.48 -12.80
CA GLU A 84 -7.98 -12.91 -12.17
C GLU A 84 -9.01 -11.75 -12.13
N SER A 85 -8.56 -10.53 -11.83
CA SER A 85 -9.42 -9.32 -11.85
C SER A 85 -9.98 -9.05 -13.26
N TYR A 86 -9.16 -9.25 -14.29
CA TYR A 86 -9.59 -9.15 -15.68
C TYR A 86 -10.66 -10.20 -16.02
N LEU A 87 -10.51 -11.44 -15.54
CA LEU A 87 -11.51 -12.48 -15.78
C LEU A 87 -12.86 -12.14 -15.13
N VAL A 88 -12.85 -11.56 -13.92
CA VAL A 88 -14.07 -11.06 -13.26
C VAL A 88 -14.72 -9.96 -14.11
N PHE A 89 -13.91 -9.02 -14.63
CA PHE A 89 -14.39 -7.95 -15.49
C PHE A 89 -15.00 -8.47 -16.79
N ALA A 90 -14.30 -9.36 -17.49
CA ALA A 90 -14.76 -9.94 -18.74
C ALA A 90 -16.09 -10.68 -18.55
N SER A 91 -16.20 -11.51 -17.49
CA SER A 91 -17.44 -12.19 -17.13
C SER A 91 -18.59 -11.22 -16.84
N MET A 92 -18.29 -10.08 -16.20
CA MET A 92 -19.28 -9.01 -15.96
C MET A 92 -19.75 -8.37 -17.28
N GLN A 93 -18.84 -8.11 -18.23
CA GLN A 93 -19.20 -7.52 -19.53
C GLN A 93 -20.03 -8.48 -20.39
N GLU A 94 -19.71 -9.77 -20.39
CA GLU A 94 -20.50 -10.79 -21.08
C GLU A 94 -21.94 -10.85 -20.54
N GLN A 95 -22.09 -10.84 -19.21
CA GLN A 95 -23.42 -10.82 -18.59
C GLN A 95 -24.21 -9.54 -18.92
N LYS A 96 -23.53 -8.38 -18.98
CA LYS A 96 -24.15 -7.13 -19.39
C LYS A 96 -24.64 -7.19 -20.84
N ALA A 97 -23.84 -7.76 -21.74
CA ALA A 97 -24.20 -7.92 -23.15
C ALA A 97 -25.43 -8.84 -23.34
N MET A 98 -25.57 -9.88 -22.51
CA MET A 98 -26.72 -10.80 -22.56
C MET A 98 -28.03 -10.20 -22.01
N GLN A 99 -27.98 -9.11 -21.24
CA GLN A 99 -29.15 -8.58 -20.51
C GLN A 99 -29.96 -7.49 -21.26
N GLU A 100 -29.72 -7.26 -22.56
CA GLU A 100 -30.45 -6.33 -23.46
C GLU A 100 -31.00 -5.08 -22.72
N ASP A 101 -30.12 -4.09 -22.52
CA ASP A 101 -30.40 -2.76 -21.93
C ASP A 101 -30.78 -2.70 -20.44
N LYS A 102 -30.88 -3.83 -19.73
CA LYS A 102 -31.04 -3.81 -18.27
C LYS A 102 -29.71 -3.58 -17.57
N THR A 103 -29.69 -2.62 -16.65
CA THR A 103 -28.56 -2.42 -15.73
C THR A 103 -28.34 -3.67 -14.90
N ILE A 104 -27.07 -4.07 -14.72
CA ILE A 104 -26.68 -5.19 -13.85
C ILE A 104 -27.38 -5.05 -12.49
N ASN A 105 -28.07 -6.10 -12.05
CA ASN A 105 -28.75 -6.10 -10.76
C ASN A 105 -27.71 -5.96 -9.63
N ARG A 106 -28.01 -5.17 -8.59
CA ARG A 106 -27.18 -5.03 -7.38
C ARG A 106 -26.69 -6.35 -6.80
N ALA A 107 -27.53 -7.38 -6.78
CA ALA A 107 -27.13 -8.70 -6.28
C ALA A 107 -26.00 -9.32 -7.11
N GLN A 108 -26.01 -9.12 -8.43
CA GLN A 108 -24.94 -9.56 -9.33
C GLN A 108 -23.70 -8.69 -9.16
N LEU A 109 -23.86 -7.36 -9.03
CA LEU A 109 -22.75 -6.45 -8.77
C LEU A 109 -22.02 -6.81 -7.47
N LEU A 110 -22.77 -7.16 -6.43
CA LEU A 110 -22.22 -7.60 -5.15
C LEU A 110 -21.43 -8.91 -5.29
N LYS A 111 -21.90 -9.84 -6.13
CA LYS A 111 -21.17 -11.08 -6.44
C LYS A 111 -19.82 -10.76 -7.09
N PHE A 112 -19.79 -9.87 -8.08
CA PHE A 112 -18.54 -9.46 -8.73
C PHE A 112 -17.60 -8.74 -7.76
N SER A 113 -18.13 -7.83 -6.92
CA SER A 113 -17.35 -7.15 -5.88
C SER A 113 -16.70 -8.13 -4.90
N ARG A 114 -17.46 -9.11 -4.41
CA ARG A 114 -16.93 -10.16 -3.52
C ARG A 114 -15.88 -11.03 -4.20
N ASN A 115 -16.02 -11.29 -5.50
CA ASN A 115 -14.99 -11.99 -6.27
C ASN A 115 -13.69 -11.18 -6.33
N TYR A 116 -13.74 -9.88 -6.64
CA TYR A 116 -12.56 -9.00 -6.61
C TYR A 116 -11.87 -9.03 -5.24
N ARG A 117 -12.63 -8.88 -4.15
CA ARG A 117 -12.08 -8.95 -2.79
C ARG A 117 -11.46 -10.30 -2.46
N SER A 118 -12.08 -11.39 -2.90
CA SER A 118 -11.53 -12.74 -2.71
C SER A 118 -10.19 -12.90 -3.40
N ILE A 119 -10.02 -12.33 -4.59
CA ILE A 119 -8.75 -12.34 -5.33
C ILE A 119 -7.70 -11.54 -4.55
N ILE A 120 -8.00 -10.30 -4.16
CA ILE A 120 -7.09 -9.44 -3.37
C ILE A 120 -6.62 -10.18 -2.11
N ARG A 121 -7.55 -10.81 -1.38
CA ARG A 121 -7.24 -11.58 -0.16
C ARG A 121 -6.42 -12.83 -0.44
N SER A 122 -6.70 -13.55 -1.52
CA SER A 122 -5.88 -14.69 -1.90
C SER A 122 -4.46 -14.26 -2.25
N CYS A 123 -4.28 -13.14 -2.94
CA CYS A 123 -2.97 -12.57 -3.25
C CYS A 123 -2.24 -12.11 -1.99
N LEU A 124 -2.94 -11.47 -1.04
CA LEU A 124 -2.37 -11.09 0.25
C LEU A 124 -1.91 -12.30 1.07
N LEU A 125 -2.73 -13.36 1.14
CA LEU A 125 -2.37 -14.61 1.81
C LEU A 125 -1.18 -15.30 1.14
N GLU A 126 -1.10 -15.28 -0.19
CA GLU A 126 0.03 -15.81 -0.94
C GLU A 126 1.32 -15.06 -0.63
N LEU A 127 1.28 -13.73 -0.53
CA LEU A 127 2.43 -12.94 -0.07
C LEU A 127 2.83 -13.29 1.37
N GLN A 128 1.86 -13.44 2.28
CA GLN A 128 2.14 -13.79 3.69
C GLN A 128 2.74 -15.18 3.86
N THR A 129 2.29 -16.15 3.06
CA THR A 129 2.74 -17.55 3.12
C THR A 129 4.01 -17.82 2.31
N SER A 130 4.38 -16.92 1.39
CA SER A 130 5.66 -17.00 0.69
C SER A 130 6.80 -16.96 1.72
N SER A 131 7.69 -17.96 1.64
CA SER A 131 8.82 -18.23 2.56
C SER A 131 9.68 -16.99 2.89
N GLU A 132 10.43 -17.08 3.99
CA GLU A 132 11.39 -16.07 4.44
C GLU A 132 12.36 -15.68 3.32
N ASP A 133 12.40 -14.39 3.02
CA ASP A 133 13.27 -13.81 2.02
C ASP A 133 14.69 -13.69 2.60
N ILE A 134 15.67 -14.29 1.93
CA ILE A 134 17.08 -14.26 2.35
C ILE A 134 17.68 -12.85 2.18
N ASP A 135 17.03 -12.02 1.36
CA ASP A 135 17.47 -10.68 0.99
C ASP A 135 16.56 -9.60 1.62
N ALA A 136 17.19 -8.59 2.23
CA ALA A 136 16.50 -7.50 2.92
C ALA A 136 15.69 -6.62 1.95
N ASP A 137 16.19 -6.39 0.74
CA ASP A 137 15.50 -5.58 -0.26
C ASP A 137 14.21 -6.25 -0.74
N VAL A 138 14.23 -7.58 -0.88
CA VAL A 138 13.04 -8.38 -1.23
C VAL A 138 12.01 -8.36 -0.10
N ALA A 139 12.46 -8.44 1.15
CA ALA A 139 11.59 -8.37 2.32
C ALA A 139 10.86 -7.02 2.43
N ILE A 140 11.58 -5.90 2.27
CA ILE A 140 10.99 -4.55 2.28
C ILE A 140 9.97 -4.38 1.14
N HIS A 141 10.30 -4.88 -0.05
CA HIS A 141 9.41 -4.81 -1.20
C HIS A 141 8.12 -5.62 -0.98
N LYS A 142 8.25 -6.82 -0.42
CA LYS A 142 7.11 -7.68 -0.06
C LYS A 142 6.23 -7.03 1.01
N GLU A 143 6.82 -6.43 2.03
CA GLU A 143 6.08 -5.69 3.06
C GLU A 143 5.28 -4.55 2.43
N SER A 144 5.90 -3.78 1.53
CA SER A 144 5.24 -2.69 0.80
C SER A 144 4.05 -3.20 -0.03
N GLN A 145 4.20 -4.36 -0.71
CA GLN A 145 3.10 -5.00 -1.45
C GLN A 145 1.98 -5.48 -0.54
N MET A 146 2.30 -6.08 0.60
CA MET A 146 1.31 -6.53 1.57
C MET A 146 0.51 -5.35 2.13
N GLN A 147 1.17 -4.22 2.43
CA GLN A 147 0.50 -3.00 2.85
C GLN A 147 -0.43 -2.47 1.76
N LEU A 148 0.03 -2.43 0.50
CA LEU A 148 -0.79 -2.00 -0.63
C LEU A 148 -2.05 -2.86 -0.77
N TYR A 149 -1.93 -4.19 -0.76
CA TYR A 149 -3.10 -5.09 -0.89
C TYR A 149 -4.04 -5.02 0.30
N SER A 150 -3.51 -4.78 1.51
CA SER A 150 -4.32 -4.55 2.71
C SER A 150 -5.14 -3.27 2.56
N ILE A 151 -4.53 -2.17 2.09
CA ILE A 151 -5.23 -0.92 1.81
C ILE A 151 -6.27 -1.11 0.69
N MET A 152 -5.95 -1.88 -0.36
CA MET A 152 -6.90 -2.18 -1.43
C MET A 152 -8.13 -2.93 -0.90
N ASP A 153 -7.98 -4.00 -0.10
CA ASP A 153 -9.14 -4.70 0.49
C ASP A 153 -9.92 -3.79 1.43
N LEU A 154 -9.23 -2.96 2.23
CA LEU A 154 -9.86 -1.99 3.13
C LEU A 154 -10.73 -1.00 2.35
N VAL A 155 -10.17 -0.26 1.39
CA VAL A 155 -10.88 0.74 0.59
C VAL A 155 -12.01 0.09 -0.20
N TRP A 156 -11.77 -1.08 -0.81
CA TRP A 156 -12.78 -1.78 -1.58
C TRP A 156 -13.97 -2.18 -0.71
N SER A 157 -13.69 -2.72 0.48
CA SER A 157 -14.74 -3.14 1.41
C SER A 157 -15.59 -1.98 1.93
N LEU A 158 -15.00 -0.80 2.10
CA LEU A 158 -15.73 0.42 2.43
C LEU A 158 -16.63 0.87 1.25
N CYS A 159 -16.09 0.87 0.04
CA CYS A 159 -16.86 1.18 -1.17
C CYS A 159 -18.02 0.20 -1.40
N GLU A 160 -17.83 -1.09 -1.10
CA GLU A 160 -18.87 -2.11 -1.16
C GLU A 160 -20.03 -1.77 -0.20
N ILE A 161 -19.74 -1.34 1.03
CA ILE A 161 -20.75 -0.91 2.01
C ILE A 161 -21.47 0.36 1.54
N ILE A 162 -20.73 1.36 1.06
CA ILE A 162 -21.28 2.69 0.72
C ILE A 162 -22.05 2.72 -0.60
N PHE A 163 -21.63 1.94 -1.60
CA PHE A 163 -22.17 2.08 -2.96
C PHE A 163 -22.98 0.88 -3.41
N ILE A 164 -22.67 -0.33 -2.91
CA ILE A 164 -23.28 -1.58 -3.40
C ILE A 164 -24.32 -2.11 -2.42
N GLU A 165 -23.95 -2.28 -1.14
CA GLU A 165 -24.80 -2.85 -0.08
C GLU A 165 -25.76 -1.83 0.56
N ASN A 166 -26.18 -0.77 -0.13
CA ASN A 166 -27.12 0.21 0.43
C ASN A 166 -28.50 -0.43 0.70
N LEU A 167 -28.74 -0.86 1.94
CA LEU A 167 -30.04 -1.36 2.39
C LEU A 167 -31.07 -0.21 2.45
N PRO A 168 -32.32 -0.45 2.02
CA PRO A 168 -33.41 0.50 2.25
C PRO A 168 -33.64 0.66 3.76
N GLY A 169 -33.61 1.90 4.26
CA GLY A 169 -33.80 2.22 5.68
C GLY A 169 -32.58 2.82 6.40
N GLY A 170 -31.46 3.07 5.71
CA GLY A 170 -30.37 3.92 6.25
C GLY A 170 -29.49 3.26 7.31
N VAL A 171 -29.50 1.93 7.44
CA VAL A 171 -28.73 1.18 8.46
C VAL A 171 -27.22 1.07 8.13
N ILE A 172 -26.70 1.97 7.28
CA ILE A 172 -25.29 1.99 6.89
C ILE A 172 -24.35 2.21 8.08
N LEU A 173 -24.80 3.00 9.06
CA LEU A 173 -24.02 3.35 10.25
C LEU A 173 -23.66 2.10 11.07
N LEU A 174 -24.61 1.19 11.30
CA LEU A 174 -24.33 -0.03 12.06
C LEU A 174 -23.28 -0.89 11.35
N ARG A 175 -23.39 -1.00 10.02
CA ARG A 175 -22.44 -1.76 9.21
C ARG A 175 -21.05 -1.11 9.17
N MET A 176 -20.99 0.22 9.10
CA MET A 176 -19.74 0.97 9.20
C MET A 176 -19.09 0.82 10.57
N VAL A 177 -19.88 0.85 11.65
CA VAL A 177 -19.39 0.64 13.02
C VAL A 177 -18.81 -0.77 13.17
N GLU A 178 -19.50 -1.80 12.67
CA GLU A 178 -18.95 -3.16 12.61
C GLU A 178 -17.66 -3.20 11.80
N TRP A 179 -17.66 -2.61 10.62
CA TRP A 179 -16.49 -2.56 9.74
C TRP A 179 -15.29 -1.87 10.39
N CYS A 180 -15.48 -0.74 11.08
CA CYS A 180 -14.42 -0.06 11.80
C CYS A 180 -13.82 -0.95 12.91
N LYS A 181 -14.64 -1.71 13.64
CA LYS A 181 -14.15 -2.63 14.68
C LYS A 181 -13.24 -3.71 14.10
N TRP A 182 -13.61 -4.27 12.95
CA TRP A 182 -12.82 -5.33 12.30
C TRP A 182 -11.50 -4.83 11.70
N ASN A 183 -11.45 -3.60 11.20
CA ASN A 183 -10.26 -3.08 10.51
C ASN A 183 -9.29 -2.32 11.43
N PHE A 184 -9.73 -1.91 12.63
CA PHE A 184 -8.91 -1.16 13.58
C PHE A 184 -8.86 -1.83 14.96
N PRO A 185 -8.19 -3.00 15.09
CA PRO A 185 -8.09 -3.75 16.34
C PRO A 185 -7.23 -3.07 17.42
N LEU A 186 -6.51 -1.99 17.08
CA LEU A 186 -5.66 -1.23 18.00
C LEU A 186 -6.37 -0.84 19.31
N VAL A 187 -7.68 -0.63 19.26
CA VAL A 187 -8.49 -0.30 20.44
C VAL A 187 -8.52 -1.44 21.45
N ASP A 188 -8.56 -2.69 20.99
CA ASP A 188 -8.48 -3.87 21.86
C ASP A 188 -7.12 -3.96 22.57
N ASP A 189 -6.04 -3.59 21.88
CA ASP A 189 -4.69 -3.59 22.43
C ASP A 189 -4.49 -2.47 23.45
N LEU A 190 -5.06 -1.29 23.21
CA LEU A 190 -5.07 -0.17 24.18
C LEU A 190 -5.83 -0.56 25.46
N VAL A 191 -7.01 -1.14 25.31
CA VAL A 191 -7.82 -1.61 26.45
C VAL A 191 -7.07 -2.69 27.22
N ARG A 192 -6.50 -3.69 26.52
CA ARG A 192 -5.72 -4.76 27.16
C ARG A 192 -4.51 -4.21 27.92
N SER A 193 -3.81 -3.24 27.36
CA SER A 193 -2.64 -2.61 28.00
C SER A 193 -3.04 -1.87 29.28
N CYS A 194 -4.13 -1.10 29.25
CA CYS A 194 -4.64 -0.41 30.44
C CYS A 194 -5.05 -1.40 31.54
N MET A 195 -5.70 -2.51 31.16
CA MET A 195 -6.17 -3.54 32.10
C MET A 195 -5.05 -4.42 32.66
N SER A 196 -3.94 -4.57 31.92
CA SER A 196 -2.77 -5.36 32.34
C SER A 196 -1.78 -4.56 33.20
N SER A 197 -2.10 -3.30 33.53
CA SER A 197 -1.23 -2.44 34.32
C SER A 197 -0.96 -3.01 35.72
N ARG A 198 0.30 -2.94 36.12
CA ARG A 198 0.88 -3.62 37.30
C ARG A 198 0.18 -3.28 38.62
N ASP A 199 -0.41 -2.10 38.70
CA ASP A 199 -0.97 -1.56 39.93
C ASP A 199 -2.47 -1.88 40.10
N ASN A 200 -3.09 -2.63 39.17
CA ASN A 200 -4.53 -2.94 39.13
C ASN A 200 -5.45 -1.69 39.13
N LEU A 201 -4.92 -0.52 38.79
CA LEU A 201 -5.67 0.74 38.69
C LEU A 201 -5.63 1.24 37.23
N PRO A 202 -6.57 0.80 36.38
CA PRO A 202 -6.58 1.14 34.94
C PRO A 202 -6.63 2.64 34.67
N TYR A 203 -7.25 3.42 35.57
CA TYR A 203 -7.40 4.86 35.43
C TYR A 203 -6.11 5.67 35.58
N GLN A 204 -5.05 5.08 36.15
CA GLN A 204 -3.74 5.72 36.27
C GLN A 204 -2.86 5.49 35.05
N HIS A 205 -3.28 4.62 34.14
CA HIS A 205 -2.54 4.33 32.92
C HIS A 205 -2.58 5.55 31.98
N PRO A 206 -1.44 5.95 31.37
CA PRO A 206 -1.38 7.13 30.50
C PRO A 206 -2.36 7.05 29.32
N GLU A 207 -2.58 5.83 28.79
CA GLU A 207 -3.49 5.59 27.67
C GLU A 207 -4.96 5.39 28.07
N TYR A 208 -5.33 5.54 29.34
CA TYR A 208 -6.70 5.27 29.81
C TYR A 208 -7.75 6.08 29.05
N TRP A 209 -7.57 7.40 28.96
CA TRP A 209 -8.51 8.28 28.25
C TRP A 209 -8.47 8.08 26.73
N ASN A 210 -7.33 7.68 26.18
CA ASN A 210 -7.21 7.31 24.77
C ASN A 210 -8.02 6.04 24.49
N ALA A 211 -7.96 5.03 25.36
CA ALA A 211 -8.76 3.82 25.28
C ALA A 211 -10.28 4.11 25.40
N VAL A 212 -10.70 4.92 26.37
CA VAL A 212 -12.11 5.32 26.53
C VAL A 212 -12.61 6.07 25.29
N THR A 213 -11.84 7.06 24.81
CA THR A 213 -12.20 7.86 23.63
C THR A 213 -12.28 6.99 22.38
N ALA A 214 -11.33 6.07 22.18
CA ALA A 214 -11.31 5.17 21.05
C ALA A 214 -12.50 4.18 21.07
N LEU A 215 -12.89 3.66 22.23
CA LEU A 215 -14.09 2.83 22.39
C LEU A 215 -15.37 3.60 22.02
N VAL A 216 -15.48 4.87 22.43
CA VAL A 216 -16.63 5.72 22.08
C VAL A 216 -16.66 5.99 20.57
N LEU A 217 -15.53 6.34 19.97
CA LEU A 217 -15.42 6.60 18.52
C LEU A 217 -15.75 5.35 17.68
N GLN A 218 -15.43 4.15 18.16
CA GLN A 218 -15.82 2.89 17.53
C GLN A 218 -17.26 2.44 17.85
N GLY A 219 -18.04 3.24 18.59
CA GLY A 219 -19.41 2.89 18.97
C GLY A 219 -19.52 1.73 19.97
N ARG A 220 -18.45 1.40 20.71
CA ARG A 220 -18.40 0.37 21.77
C ARG A 220 -18.78 0.96 23.13
N LEU A 221 -19.98 1.55 23.20
CA LEU A 221 -20.43 2.31 24.36
C LEU A 221 -20.55 1.48 25.64
N THR A 222 -20.89 0.19 25.50
CA THR A 222 -20.98 -0.74 26.64
C THR A 222 -19.64 -0.92 27.32
N GLU A 223 -18.59 -1.13 26.52
CA GLU A 223 -17.23 -1.35 27.01
C GLU A 223 -16.60 -0.07 27.53
N ALA A 224 -16.85 1.07 26.87
CA ALA A 224 -16.45 2.38 27.38
C ALA A 224 -17.05 2.63 28.77
N ARG A 225 -18.35 2.34 28.94
CA ARG A 225 -19.03 2.46 30.24
C ARG A 225 -18.41 1.52 31.27
N ASP A 226 -18.12 0.27 30.90
CA ASP A 226 -17.55 -0.69 31.83
C ASP A 226 -16.12 -0.32 32.24
N LEU A 227 -15.33 0.27 31.35
CA LEU A 227 -14.02 0.85 31.65
C LEU A 227 -14.13 2.10 32.55
N LEU A 228 -15.14 2.94 32.34
CA LEU A 228 -15.41 4.14 33.17
C LEU A 228 -15.85 3.81 34.59
N LYS A 229 -16.58 2.70 34.81
CA LYS A 229 -16.93 2.24 36.17
C LYS A 229 -15.72 1.92 37.05
N LEU A 230 -14.56 1.66 36.44
CA LEU A 230 -13.31 1.40 37.16
C LEU A 230 -12.64 2.69 37.65
N HIS A 231 -13.13 3.86 37.22
CA HIS A 231 -12.64 5.15 37.68
C HIS A 231 -13.28 5.52 39.03
N PRO A 232 -12.50 6.01 40.01
CA PRO A 232 -12.96 6.24 41.38
C PRO A 232 -14.11 7.25 41.49
N GLU A 233 -14.20 8.22 40.58
CA GLU A 233 -15.27 9.24 40.59
C GLU A 233 -16.65 8.71 40.17
N PHE A 234 -16.71 7.54 39.51
CA PHE A 234 -17.95 6.97 38.98
C PHE A 234 -18.38 5.68 39.71
N GLN A 235 -17.78 5.38 40.87
CA GLN A 235 -18.11 4.22 41.72
C GLN A 235 -19.26 4.45 42.72
N VAL A 236 -20.13 5.43 42.47
CA VAL A 236 -21.29 5.76 43.33
C VAL A 236 -22.58 5.12 42.83
#